data_AF-W4GSJ3-F1
#
_entry.id   AF-W4GSJ3-F1
#
_cell.length_a   1.000
_cell.length_b   1.000
_cell.length_c   1.000
_cell.angle_alpha   90.00
_cell.angle_beta   90.00
_cell.angle_gamma   90.00
#
_symmetry.space_group_name_H-M   'P 1'
#
loop_
_entity.id
_entity.type
_entity.pdbx_description
1 polymer ?
#
loop_
_entity_poly.entity_id
_entity_poly.type
_entity_poly.pdbx_seq_one_letter_code
_entity_poly.pdbx_strand_id
1 'polypeptide(L)'
;MIRSLIRRHGVRHATSSSRLETLRANLADEGNDLHSHRFEQESYYSSLRKPVLEATTINPEAYTSIAFYEREQELLFAKSWQVVGYTEKLRQPGDTIVSTAAGQPILVTRAKDNVIRGFYNVCRHRGAQLVSKNGRFSVISCPYHRWGYALDGRLIATPMFKGDGVSEGALSTDFVKNFNTKDYGLLPVRVDTFGPFIYANVSGDAPPLATYLGDVTHSLHDYPFDELVSFKSTTVSVKCNWKLLAENFMEYYHLPAVHPQLCNVSGVDDHHRAQGTGSYIGFATSPLTNGGTPLDINLLPPMPGLTGANTVTAWFHHYFPNAFYFLLPHGLFTVILETTGNTLCIYISKKVASFDGGCTSILYRTDHDGGARRVVCAPKCVRRARSQGQTRQDVGILRPNQQRRLCRV
;
A
#
# COMPACT_ATOMS: atom_id res chain seq x y z
N MET A 1 7.88 12.51 12.51
CA MET A 1 8.64 12.88 11.30
C MET A 1 7.84 13.80 10.38
N ILE A 2 6.76 13.37 9.71
CA ILE A 2 6.02 14.23 8.76
C ILE A 2 5.44 15.52 9.38
N ARG A 3 4.97 15.47 10.65
CA ARG A 3 4.43 16.66 11.34
C ARG A 3 5.47 17.74 11.68
N SER A 4 6.78 17.45 11.72
CA SER A 4 7.80 18.46 12.05
C SER A 4 8.32 19.24 10.82
N LEU A 5 8.05 18.76 9.61
CA LEU A 5 8.45 19.40 8.34
C LEU A 5 7.69 20.70 8.05
N ILE A 6 6.45 20.83 8.52
CA ILE A 6 5.58 21.97 8.15
C ILE A 6 5.90 23.25 8.94
N ARG A 7 6.60 23.17 10.09
CA ARG A 7 6.70 24.31 11.03
C ARG A 7 8.02 25.08 11.04
N ARG A 8 9.11 24.61 10.41
CA ARG A 8 10.46 25.14 10.73
C ARG A 8 11.13 26.05 9.70
N HIS A 9 10.60 26.25 8.49
CA HIS A 9 11.26 27.07 7.48
C HIS A 9 10.40 28.25 7.02
N GLY A 10 10.36 29.29 7.85
CA GLY A 10 9.98 30.63 7.42
C GLY A 10 11.10 31.22 6.58
N VAL A 11 11.09 30.98 5.27
CA VAL A 11 12.01 31.60 4.33
C VAL A 11 11.50 33.00 4.01
N ARG A 12 12.24 34.04 4.44
CA ARG A 12 12.03 35.41 3.97
C ARG A 12 12.66 35.53 2.58
N HIS A 13 11.85 35.63 1.53
CA HIS A 13 12.33 35.94 0.19
C HIS A 13 12.33 37.46 -0.02
N ALA A 14 13.53 38.04 -0.09
CA ALA A 14 13.76 39.31 -0.76
C ALA A 14 14.38 39.02 -2.13
N THR A 15 13.55 38.91 -3.16
CA THR A 15 13.98 38.88 -4.57
C THR A 15 13.05 39.77 -5.37
N SER A 16 13.61 40.73 -6.11
CA SER A 16 12.88 41.73 -6.89
C SER A 16 11.79 41.10 -7.77
N SER A 17 10.55 41.60 -7.67
CA SER A 17 9.36 40.98 -8.29
C SER A 17 9.50 40.79 -9.81
N SER A 18 10.24 41.67 -10.50
CA SER A 18 10.39 41.64 -11.96
C SER A 18 11.08 40.38 -12.50
N ARG A 19 12.08 39.83 -11.79
CA ARG A 19 12.79 38.62 -12.23
C ARG A 19 11.92 37.37 -12.04
N LEU A 20 11.12 37.32 -10.98
CA LEU A 20 10.15 36.25 -10.74
C LEU A 20 8.96 36.33 -11.68
N GLU A 21 8.51 37.53 -12.04
CA GLU A 21 7.46 37.76 -13.03
C GLU A 21 7.93 37.37 -14.44
N THR A 22 9.18 37.67 -14.80
CA THR A 22 9.77 37.25 -16.08
C THR A 22 9.96 35.73 -16.12
N LEU A 23 10.37 35.10 -15.01
CA LEU A 23 10.46 33.64 -14.92
C LEU A 23 9.07 32.99 -15.03
N ARG A 24 8.05 33.57 -14.39
CA ARG A 24 6.65 33.09 -14.47
C ARG A 24 6.05 33.28 -15.86
N ALA A 25 6.35 34.39 -16.52
CA ALA A 25 5.92 34.65 -17.88
C ALA A 25 6.58 33.67 -18.86
N ASN A 26 7.90 33.46 -18.75
CA ASN A 26 8.62 32.48 -19.59
C ASN A 26 8.14 31.03 -19.32
N LEU A 27 7.83 30.68 -18.07
CA LEU A 27 7.23 29.39 -17.73
C LEU A 27 5.77 29.25 -18.24
N ALA A 28 5.03 30.35 -18.36
CA ALA A 28 3.67 30.35 -18.90
C ALA A 28 3.66 30.30 -20.44
N ASP A 29 4.63 30.93 -21.11
CA ASP A 29 4.73 31.02 -22.57
C ASP A 29 5.36 29.75 -23.20
N GLU A 30 6.16 28.98 -22.44
CA GLU A 30 6.79 27.73 -22.91
C GLU A 30 6.22 26.43 -22.31
N GLY A 31 4.96 26.43 -21.86
CA GLY A 31 4.20 25.20 -21.64
C GLY A 31 3.92 24.83 -20.19
N ASN A 32 3.21 25.71 -19.51
CA ASN A 32 2.37 25.37 -18.36
C ASN A 32 0.89 25.32 -18.76
N ASP A 33 0.62 25.03 -20.04
CA ASP A 33 -0.72 24.67 -20.49
C ASP A 33 -1.07 23.33 -19.82
N LEU A 34 -2.05 23.35 -18.92
CA LEU A 34 -2.60 22.14 -18.30
C LEU A 34 -3.19 21.17 -19.33
N HIS A 35 -3.27 21.58 -20.61
CA HIS A 35 -3.69 20.83 -21.78
C HIS A 35 -2.59 20.65 -22.85
N SER A 36 -1.32 20.94 -22.54
CA SER A 36 -0.22 20.63 -23.47
C SER A 36 -0.13 19.12 -23.69
N HIS A 37 -0.16 18.68 -24.95
CA HIS A 37 0.06 17.29 -25.35
C HIS A 37 1.50 17.03 -25.81
N ARG A 38 2.47 17.87 -25.41
CA ARG A 38 3.87 17.73 -25.84
C ARG A 38 4.49 16.41 -25.40
N PHE A 39 4.02 15.85 -24.28
CA PHE A 39 4.42 14.52 -23.81
C PHE A 39 4.04 13.38 -24.76
N GLU A 40 3.22 13.63 -25.79
CA GLU A 40 2.94 12.64 -26.83
C GLU A 40 4.04 12.57 -27.89
N GLN A 41 4.95 13.55 -27.93
CA GLN A 41 6.07 13.58 -28.84
C GLN A 41 7.29 12.87 -28.24
N GLU A 42 7.97 12.04 -29.02
CA GLU A 42 9.17 11.31 -28.58
C GLU A 42 10.30 12.24 -28.11
N SER A 43 10.41 13.43 -28.70
CA SER A 43 11.37 14.47 -28.31
C SER A 43 11.23 14.89 -26.84
N TYR A 44 10.04 14.80 -26.24
CA TYR A 44 9.77 15.10 -24.84
C TYR A 44 10.63 14.26 -23.88
N TYR A 45 10.94 13.02 -24.26
CA TYR A 45 11.68 12.06 -23.44
C TYR A 45 13.17 12.00 -23.77
N SER A 46 13.63 12.77 -24.77
CA SER A 46 14.99 12.65 -25.33
C SER A 46 16.09 12.84 -24.28
N SER A 47 16.02 13.89 -23.46
CA SER A 47 17.00 14.14 -22.38
C SER A 47 16.90 13.14 -21.23
N LEU A 48 15.69 12.68 -20.90
CA LEU A 48 15.46 11.69 -19.85
C LEU A 48 16.07 10.31 -20.21
N ARG A 49 16.04 9.95 -21.50
CA ARG A 49 16.50 8.64 -22.00
C ARG A 49 17.99 8.59 -22.34
N LYS A 50 18.74 9.66 -22.11
CA LYS A 50 20.20 9.67 -22.28
C LYS A 50 20.89 8.75 -21.26
N PRO A 51 22.17 8.39 -21.47
CA PRO A 51 22.96 7.72 -20.44
C PRO A 51 22.94 8.48 -19.11
N VAL A 52 23.03 7.79 -17.98
CA VAL A 52 22.84 8.36 -16.63
C VAL A 52 23.70 9.60 -16.32
N LEU A 53 24.89 9.70 -16.93
CA LEU A 53 25.80 10.84 -16.76
C LEU A 53 25.39 12.10 -17.53
N GLU A 54 24.45 11.97 -18.47
CA GLU A 54 23.95 13.04 -19.33
C GLU A 54 22.43 13.24 -19.21
N ALA A 55 21.76 12.35 -18.48
CA ALA A 55 20.32 12.35 -18.31
C ALA A 55 19.86 13.49 -17.39
N THR A 56 18.64 13.96 -17.62
CA THR A 56 17.95 14.92 -16.76
C THR A 56 16.74 14.27 -16.11
N THR A 57 16.23 14.88 -15.04
CA THR A 57 14.95 14.48 -14.43
C THR A 57 13.80 14.62 -15.43
N ILE A 58 12.65 14.03 -15.08
CA ILE A 58 11.43 14.15 -15.88
C ILE A 58 11.06 15.64 -16.01
N ASN A 59 10.52 16.02 -17.17
CA ASN A 59 10.04 17.37 -17.40
C ASN A 59 8.99 17.76 -16.33
N PRO A 60 9.08 18.96 -15.72
CA PRO A 60 8.17 19.41 -14.66
C PRO A 60 6.67 19.28 -14.98
N GLU A 61 6.30 19.39 -16.26
CA GLU A 61 4.92 19.25 -16.75
C GLU A 61 4.30 17.89 -16.34
N ALA A 62 5.10 16.81 -16.28
CA ALA A 62 4.61 15.48 -15.91
C ALA A 62 4.09 15.41 -14.45
N TYR A 63 4.47 16.35 -13.58
CA TYR A 63 4.02 16.37 -12.18
C TYR A 63 2.74 17.18 -11.99
N THR A 64 2.40 18.08 -12.91
CA THR A 64 1.31 19.07 -12.76
C THR A 64 0.19 18.91 -13.79
N SER A 65 0.49 18.36 -14.98
CA SER A 65 -0.46 18.17 -16.07
C SER A 65 -1.49 17.09 -15.76
N ILE A 66 -2.78 17.47 -15.90
CA ILE A 66 -3.91 16.55 -15.74
C ILE A 66 -3.95 15.57 -16.91
N ALA A 67 -3.72 16.03 -18.13
CA ALA A 67 -3.70 15.19 -19.32
C ALA A 67 -2.59 14.12 -19.24
N PHE A 68 -1.42 14.48 -18.71
CA PHE A 68 -0.35 13.50 -18.45
C PHE A 68 -0.80 12.46 -17.41
N TYR A 69 -1.42 12.89 -16.32
CA TYR A 69 -1.93 11.99 -15.28
C TYR A 69 -3.01 11.02 -15.81
N GLU A 70 -3.91 11.47 -16.67
CA GLU A 70 -4.90 10.61 -17.33
C GLU A 70 -4.23 9.53 -18.17
N ARG A 71 -3.19 9.89 -18.94
CA ARG A 71 -2.37 8.92 -19.66
C ARG A 71 -1.64 7.95 -18.72
N GLU A 72 -1.15 8.40 -17.57
CA GLU A 72 -0.57 7.50 -16.57
C GLU A 72 -1.61 6.49 -16.06
N GLN A 73 -2.86 6.91 -15.82
CA GLN A 73 -3.92 5.99 -15.40
C GLN A 73 -4.14 4.89 -16.44
N GLU A 74 -4.22 5.27 -17.72
CA GLU A 74 -4.51 4.35 -18.83
C GLU A 74 -3.32 3.44 -19.20
N LEU A 75 -2.12 4.02 -19.32
CA LEU A 75 -0.97 3.35 -19.92
C LEU A 75 -0.06 2.71 -18.90
N LEU A 76 -0.08 3.19 -17.65
CA LEU A 76 0.81 2.73 -16.59
C LEU A 76 0.01 2.02 -15.50
N PHE A 77 -0.90 2.70 -14.80
CA PHE A 77 -1.58 2.11 -13.64
C PHE A 77 -2.49 0.95 -14.08
N ALA A 78 -3.31 1.13 -15.12
CA ALA A 78 -4.24 0.09 -15.56
C ALA A 78 -3.51 -1.18 -16.04
N LYS A 79 -2.33 -1.02 -16.63
CA LYS A 79 -1.49 -2.11 -17.17
C LYS A 79 -0.54 -2.74 -16.14
N SER A 80 -0.34 -2.10 -14.99
CA SER A 80 0.56 -2.59 -13.94
C SER A 80 -0.17 -3.45 -12.91
N TRP A 81 0.60 -4.28 -12.20
CA TRP A 81 0.14 -4.87 -10.94
C TRP A 81 0.23 -3.81 -9.83
N GLN A 82 -0.88 -3.58 -9.13
CA GLN A 82 -0.96 -2.60 -8.04
C GLN A 82 -1.28 -3.31 -6.73
N VAL A 83 -0.59 -2.95 -5.64
CA VAL A 83 -0.95 -3.41 -4.31
C VAL A 83 -2.27 -2.77 -3.89
N VAL A 84 -3.26 -3.59 -3.57
CA VAL A 84 -4.63 -3.14 -3.24
C VAL A 84 -5.07 -3.53 -1.83
N GLY A 85 -4.25 -4.29 -1.11
CA GLY A 85 -4.54 -4.69 0.26
C GLY A 85 -3.55 -5.72 0.81
N TYR A 86 -3.92 -6.29 1.95
CA TYR A 86 -3.11 -7.26 2.66
C TYR A 86 -3.82 -8.61 2.76
N THR A 87 -3.07 -9.70 2.62
CA THR A 87 -3.57 -11.08 2.71
C THR A 87 -4.24 -11.35 4.07
N GLU A 88 -3.80 -10.69 5.14
CA GLU A 88 -4.42 -10.81 6.47
C GLU A 88 -5.89 -10.38 6.52
N LYS A 89 -6.36 -9.59 5.53
CA LYS A 89 -7.76 -9.15 5.41
C LYS A 89 -8.63 -10.13 4.63
N LEU A 90 -8.04 -11.18 4.07
CA LEU A 90 -8.71 -12.28 3.38
C LEU A 90 -8.28 -13.60 4.03
N ARG A 91 -8.50 -13.81 5.33
CA ARG A 91 -8.05 -15.06 5.99
C ARG A 91 -9.11 -16.14 5.93
N GLN A 92 -10.37 -15.78 5.84
CA GLN A 92 -11.48 -16.72 5.93
C GLN A 92 -12.48 -16.50 4.81
N PRO A 93 -13.26 -17.53 4.42
CA PRO A 93 -14.34 -17.36 3.45
C PRO A 93 -15.31 -16.25 3.85
N GLY A 94 -15.78 -15.49 2.86
CA GLY A 94 -16.62 -14.32 3.07
C GLY A 94 -15.86 -13.01 3.22
N ASP A 95 -14.58 -13.06 3.58
CA ASP A 95 -13.78 -11.85 3.70
C ASP A 95 -13.67 -11.15 2.34
N THR A 96 -13.89 -9.83 2.35
CA THR A 96 -13.90 -8.97 1.17
C THR A 96 -13.17 -7.68 1.46
N ILE A 97 -12.23 -7.33 0.58
CA ILE A 97 -11.57 -6.03 0.52
C ILE A 97 -12.26 -5.18 -0.54
N VAL A 98 -12.55 -3.93 -0.22
CA VAL A 98 -12.93 -2.87 -1.14
C VAL A 98 -11.71 -1.97 -1.31
N SER A 99 -11.31 -1.73 -2.55
CA SER A 99 -10.12 -0.94 -2.88
C SER A 99 -10.28 -0.26 -4.23
N THR A 100 -9.23 0.42 -4.68
CA THR A 100 -9.13 1.03 -6.00
C THR A 100 -7.87 0.54 -6.71
N ALA A 101 -7.92 0.43 -8.03
CA ALA A 101 -6.76 0.16 -8.87
C ALA A 101 -6.90 0.95 -10.17
N ALA A 102 -5.90 1.78 -10.51
CA ALA A 102 -5.96 2.70 -11.66
C ALA A 102 -7.23 3.57 -11.66
N GLY A 103 -7.62 4.09 -10.48
CA GLY A 103 -8.84 4.87 -10.30
C GLY A 103 -10.15 4.07 -10.37
N GLN A 104 -10.10 2.77 -10.68
CA GLN A 104 -11.30 1.93 -10.80
C GLN A 104 -11.65 1.28 -9.46
N PRO A 105 -12.92 1.32 -9.02
CA PRO A 105 -13.33 0.67 -7.78
C PRO A 105 -13.35 -0.84 -7.98
N ILE A 106 -12.67 -1.57 -7.09
CA ILE A 106 -12.58 -3.03 -7.13
C ILE A 106 -13.01 -3.65 -5.79
N LEU A 107 -13.36 -4.93 -5.85
CA LEU A 107 -13.54 -5.78 -4.70
C LEU A 107 -12.72 -7.06 -4.87
N VAL A 108 -12.06 -7.48 -3.79
CA VAL A 108 -11.33 -8.75 -3.74
C VAL A 108 -11.97 -9.61 -2.67
N THR A 109 -12.42 -10.80 -3.03
CA THR A 109 -13.17 -11.71 -2.17
C THR A 109 -12.37 -12.99 -1.91
N ARG A 110 -12.58 -13.62 -0.76
CA ARG A 110 -12.30 -15.05 -0.57
C ARG A 110 -13.61 -15.82 -0.53
N ALA A 111 -13.86 -16.65 -1.53
CA ALA A 111 -15.09 -17.44 -1.59
C ALA A 111 -15.00 -18.72 -0.72
N LYS A 112 -16.07 -19.52 -0.70
CA LYS A 112 -16.17 -20.75 0.12
C LYS A 112 -15.20 -21.85 -0.29
N ASP A 113 -14.74 -21.83 -1.53
CA ASP A 113 -13.68 -22.70 -2.06
C ASP A 113 -12.27 -22.23 -1.67
N ASN A 114 -12.16 -21.22 -0.79
CA ASN A 114 -10.93 -20.58 -0.35
C ASN A 114 -10.10 -19.90 -1.45
N VAL A 115 -10.64 -19.74 -2.67
CA VAL A 115 -9.95 -19.04 -3.75
C VAL A 115 -10.17 -17.53 -3.64
N ILE A 116 -9.08 -16.77 -3.75
CA ILE A 116 -9.10 -15.30 -3.82
C ILE A 116 -9.48 -14.89 -5.24
N ARG A 117 -10.45 -13.97 -5.38
CA ARG A 117 -10.90 -13.45 -6.68
C ARG A 117 -11.06 -11.94 -6.63
N GLY A 118 -10.78 -11.28 -7.75
CA GLY A 118 -10.97 -9.84 -7.93
C GLY A 118 -12.10 -9.56 -8.91
N PHE A 119 -12.83 -8.48 -8.66
CA PHE A 119 -13.89 -7.99 -9.54
C PHE A 119 -13.94 -6.47 -9.53
N TYR A 120 -14.46 -5.87 -10.60
CA TYR A 120 -14.92 -4.49 -10.55
C TYR A 120 -16.06 -4.37 -9.54
N ASN A 121 -16.00 -3.37 -8.67
CA ASN A 121 -17.02 -3.09 -7.66
C ASN A 121 -18.17 -2.26 -8.25
N VAL A 122 -18.74 -2.80 -9.32
CA VAL A 122 -19.74 -2.13 -10.16
C VAL A 122 -20.84 -3.13 -10.50
N CYS A 123 -22.07 -2.79 -10.14
CA CYS A 123 -23.23 -3.61 -10.47
C CYS A 123 -23.43 -3.69 -11.99
N ARG A 124 -23.60 -4.90 -12.51
CA ARG A 124 -23.87 -5.15 -13.94
C ARG A 124 -25.25 -4.69 -14.41
N HIS A 125 -26.15 -4.29 -13.50
CA HIS A 125 -27.46 -3.76 -13.87
C HIS A 125 -27.37 -2.31 -14.37
N ARG A 126 -26.95 -1.37 -13.51
CA ARG A 126 -26.92 0.08 -13.80
C ARG A 126 -25.70 0.79 -13.19
N GLY A 127 -24.59 0.08 -13.03
CA GLY A 127 -23.31 0.72 -12.67
C GLY A 127 -23.18 1.17 -11.21
N ALA A 128 -24.15 0.90 -10.33
CA ALA A 128 -24.03 1.26 -8.92
C ALA A 128 -22.84 0.55 -8.25
N GLN A 129 -22.06 1.27 -7.44
CA GLN A 129 -21.03 0.66 -6.60
C GLN A 129 -21.67 -0.33 -5.60
N LEU A 130 -21.12 -1.53 -5.48
CA LEU A 130 -21.77 -2.61 -4.72
C LEU A 130 -21.48 -2.51 -3.22
N VAL A 131 -20.22 -2.30 -2.85
CA VAL A 131 -19.77 -2.29 -1.45
C VAL A 131 -18.88 -1.09 -1.19
N SER A 132 -19.06 -0.42 -0.06
CA SER A 132 -18.29 0.78 0.30
C SER A 132 -17.18 0.55 1.31
N LYS A 133 -17.16 -0.61 1.99
CA LYS A 133 -16.20 -0.92 3.06
C LYS A 133 -15.81 -2.39 3.07
N ASN A 134 -14.59 -2.66 3.52
CA ASN A 134 -14.13 -4.02 3.83
C ASN A 134 -15.08 -4.68 4.82
N GLY A 135 -15.23 -6.00 4.72
CA GLY A 135 -16.10 -6.73 5.61
C GLY A 135 -16.14 -8.20 5.26
N ARG A 136 -17.07 -8.91 5.90
CA ARG A 136 -17.36 -10.30 5.60
C ARG A 136 -18.78 -10.42 5.08
N PHE A 137 -18.94 -11.00 3.90
CA PHE A 137 -20.21 -11.08 3.20
C PHE A 137 -20.51 -12.53 2.83
N SER A 138 -21.78 -12.93 2.88
CA SER A 138 -22.25 -14.19 2.28
C SER A 138 -22.69 -14.00 0.83
N VAL A 139 -23.23 -12.81 0.52
CA VAL A 139 -23.69 -12.35 -0.79
C VAL A 139 -23.36 -10.86 -0.91
N ILE A 140 -22.91 -10.42 -2.07
CA ILE A 140 -22.73 -9.00 -2.40
C ILE A 140 -24.05 -8.47 -2.96
N SER A 141 -24.78 -7.67 -2.18
CA SER A 141 -26.07 -7.11 -2.59
C SER A 141 -25.92 -5.67 -3.05
N CYS A 142 -26.31 -5.40 -4.30
CA CYS A 142 -26.32 -4.06 -4.88
C CYS A 142 -27.24 -3.13 -4.07
N PRO A 143 -26.79 -1.95 -3.64
CA PRO A 143 -27.60 -1.04 -2.83
C PRO A 143 -28.80 -0.46 -3.59
N TYR A 144 -28.75 -0.47 -4.93
CA TYR A 144 -29.77 0.17 -5.76
C TYR A 144 -31.01 -0.72 -5.96
N HIS A 145 -30.85 -1.86 -6.64
CA HIS A 145 -31.96 -2.77 -6.98
C HIS A 145 -31.80 -4.17 -6.39
N ARG A 146 -30.88 -4.33 -5.42
CA ARG A 146 -30.67 -5.59 -4.68
C ARG A 146 -30.27 -6.79 -5.52
N TRP A 147 -29.76 -6.59 -6.74
CA TRP A 147 -29.05 -7.66 -7.47
C TRP A 147 -27.97 -8.25 -6.57
N GLY A 148 -28.02 -9.57 -6.38
CA GLY A 148 -27.17 -10.31 -5.47
C GLY A 148 -26.14 -11.12 -6.23
N TYR A 149 -24.88 -10.95 -5.88
CA TYR A 149 -23.76 -11.68 -6.46
C TYR A 149 -23.14 -12.60 -5.42
N ALA A 150 -22.83 -13.83 -5.82
CA ALA A 150 -22.00 -14.71 -5.03
C ALA A 150 -20.56 -14.18 -4.98
N LEU A 151 -19.77 -14.64 -4.01
CA LEU A 151 -18.38 -14.21 -3.82
C LEU A 151 -17.44 -14.68 -4.94
N ASP A 152 -17.91 -15.59 -5.80
CA ASP A 152 -17.24 -16.00 -7.03
C ASP A 152 -17.66 -15.16 -8.26
N GLY A 153 -18.44 -14.10 -8.04
CA GLY A 153 -18.85 -13.13 -9.06
C GLY A 153 -20.16 -13.47 -9.77
N ARG A 154 -20.72 -14.68 -9.62
CA ARG A 154 -21.96 -15.05 -10.31
C ARG A 154 -23.15 -14.23 -9.82
N LEU A 155 -24.00 -13.78 -10.74
CA LEU A 155 -25.30 -13.21 -10.39
C LEU A 155 -26.23 -14.34 -9.94
N ILE A 156 -26.70 -14.27 -8.69
CA ILE A 156 -27.52 -15.32 -8.05
C ILE A 156 -28.91 -14.83 -7.65
N ALA A 157 -29.16 -13.52 -7.66
CA ALA A 157 -30.46 -12.95 -7.34
C ALA A 157 -30.71 -11.66 -8.11
N THR A 158 -31.92 -11.53 -8.65
CA THR A 158 -32.43 -10.31 -9.30
C THR A 158 -33.82 -9.98 -8.73
N PRO A 159 -33.88 -9.45 -7.49
CA PRO A 159 -35.16 -9.24 -6.82
C PRO A 159 -36.07 -8.31 -7.61
N MET A 160 -37.38 -8.51 -7.47
CA MET A 160 -38.39 -7.59 -8.00
C MET A 160 -38.31 -7.39 -9.52
N PHE A 161 -37.90 -8.42 -10.27
CA PHE A 161 -38.07 -8.49 -11.72
C PHE A 161 -39.58 -8.64 -12.03
N LYS A 162 -40.35 -7.58 -11.75
CA LYS A 162 -41.78 -7.42 -12.00
C LYS A 162 -41.96 -6.52 -13.23
N GLY A 163 -42.97 -6.82 -14.04
CA GLY A 163 -43.40 -6.00 -15.17
C GLY A 163 -44.87 -6.24 -15.47
N ASP A 164 -45.45 -5.45 -16.37
CA ASP A 164 -46.81 -5.67 -16.85
C ASP A 164 -46.89 -7.08 -17.47
N GLY A 165 -47.72 -7.95 -16.87
CA GLY A 165 -47.87 -9.34 -17.28
C GLY A 165 -46.97 -10.36 -16.57
N VAL A 166 -46.21 -9.97 -15.54
CA VAL A 166 -45.42 -10.90 -14.72
C VAL A 166 -46.09 -11.09 -13.35
N SER A 167 -46.49 -12.33 -13.04
CA SER A 167 -47.13 -12.67 -11.77
C SER A 167 -46.20 -12.46 -10.56
N GLU A 168 -46.80 -12.11 -9.42
CA GLU A 168 -46.08 -11.79 -8.19
C GLU A 168 -45.21 -12.95 -7.68
N GLY A 169 -44.02 -12.63 -7.15
CA GLY A 169 -43.18 -13.60 -6.43
C GLY A 169 -41.99 -14.18 -7.19
N ALA A 170 -41.66 -13.67 -8.38
CA ALA A 170 -40.51 -14.14 -9.18
C ALA A 170 -39.15 -13.96 -8.47
N LEU A 171 -38.68 -15.02 -7.81
CA LEU A 171 -37.25 -15.25 -7.49
C LEU A 171 -36.48 -15.86 -8.69
N SER A 172 -37.20 -16.19 -9.77
CA SER A 172 -36.66 -16.73 -11.01
C SER A 172 -36.73 -15.68 -12.13
N THR A 173 -35.86 -15.81 -13.11
CA THR A 173 -35.90 -15.02 -14.37
C THR A 173 -36.18 -15.89 -15.59
N ASP A 174 -36.56 -17.17 -15.39
CA ASP A 174 -36.72 -18.15 -16.47
C ASP A 174 -37.83 -17.78 -17.48
N PHE A 175 -38.79 -16.95 -17.07
CA PHE A 175 -39.85 -16.45 -17.94
C PHE A 175 -39.40 -15.26 -18.82
N VAL A 176 -38.26 -14.64 -18.51
CA VAL A 176 -37.75 -13.48 -19.26
C VAL A 176 -37.01 -13.99 -20.50
N LYS A 177 -37.60 -13.76 -21.67
CA LYS A 177 -36.95 -14.11 -22.95
C LYS A 177 -35.63 -13.35 -23.10
N ASN A 178 -34.60 -14.04 -23.58
CA ASN A 178 -33.28 -13.48 -23.88
C ASN A 178 -32.55 -12.86 -22.68
N PHE A 179 -32.83 -13.30 -21.46
CA PHE A 179 -32.06 -12.94 -20.27
C PHE A 179 -31.48 -14.19 -19.62
N ASN A 180 -30.17 -14.22 -19.42
CA ASN A 180 -29.48 -15.29 -18.71
C ASN A 180 -28.57 -14.68 -17.66
N THR A 181 -28.76 -15.04 -16.39
CA THR A 181 -27.98 -14.52 -15.26
C THR A 181 -26.48 -14.76 -15.42
N LYS A 182 -26.07 -15.80 -16.17
CA LYS A 182 -24.67 -16.10 -16.46
C LYS A 182 -23.96 -14.99 -17.22
N ASP A 183 -24.67 -14.20 -18.03
CA ASP A 183 -24.09 -13.12 -18.84
C ASP A 183 -23.83 -11.84 -18.02
N TYR A 184 -24.38 -11.79 -16.81
CA TYR A 184 -24.37 -10.62 -15.94
C TYR A 184 -23.62 -10.86 -14.62
N GLY A 185 -22.69 -11.82 -14.57
CA GLY A 185 -21.72 -11.94 -13.47
C GLY A 185 -20.81 -10.71 -13.37
N LEU A 186 -20.22 -10.47 -12.20
CA LEU A 186 -19.26 -9.37 -12.01
C LEU A 186 -18.09 -9.49 -13.00
N LEU A 187 -17.66 -8.34 -13.52
CA LEU A 187 -16.50 -8.31 -14.41
C LEU A 187 -15.23 -8.63 -13.61
N PRO A 188 -14.44 -9.64 -14.01
CA PRO A 188 -13.28 -10.08 -13.26
C PRO A 188 -12.14 -9.06 -13.34
N VAL A 189 -11.34 -9.01 -12.27
CA VAL A 189 -10.05 -8.31 -12.19
C VAL A 189 -9.02 -9.34 -11.77
N ARG A 190 -7.87 -9.37 -12.45
CA ARG A 190 -6.80 -10.31 -12.10
C ARG A 190 -6.24 -9.93 -10.73
N VAL A 191 -6.06 -10.92 -9.88
CA VAL A 191 -5.47 -10.76 -8.54
C VAL A 191 -4.48 -11.87 -8.29
N ASP A 192 -3.43 -11.55 -7.54
CA ASP A 192 -2.41 -12.50 -7.11
C ASP A 192 -1.74 -11.98 -5.83
N THR A 193 -0.88 -12.78 -5.19
CA THR A 193 -0.28 -12.43 -3.89
C THR A 193 1.23 -12.62 -3.91
N PHE A 194 1.94 -11.70 -3.26
CA PHE A 194 3.35 -11.85 -2.93
C PHE A 194 3.59 -11.27 -1.53
N GLY A 195 4.25 -12.06 -0.67
CA GLY A 195 4.39 -11.74 0.75
C GLY A 195 3.04 -11.43 1.42
N PRO A 196 2.93 -10.37 2.25
CA PRO A 196 1.68 -10.05 2.94
C PRO A 196 0.69 -9.27 2.06
N PHE A 197 0.92 -9.14 0.74
CA PHE A 197 0.18 -8.22 -0.12
C PHE A 197 -0.68 -8.93 -1.16
N ILE A 198 -1.77 -8.26 -1.51
CA ILE A 198 -2.64 -8.61 -2.62
C ILE A 198 -2.42 -7.58 -3.72
N TYR A 199 -2.11 -8.07 -4.90
CA TYR A 199 -1.97 -7.28 -6.12
C TYR A 199 -3.20 -7.44 -7.00
N ALA A 200 -3.56 -6.38 -7.71
CA ALA A 200 -4.59 -6.38 -8.73
C ALA A 200 -4.06 -5.81 -10.05
N ASN A 201 -4.54 -6.34 -11.16
CA ASN A 201 -4.31 -5.83 -12.50
C ASN A 201 -5.65 -5.76 -13.24
N VAL A 202 -6.07 -4.53 -13.59
CA VAL A 202 -7.42 -4.25 -14.12
C VAL A 202 -7.52 -4.40 -15.63
N SER A 203 -6.41 -4.17 -16.36
CA SER A 203 -6.32 -4.43 -17.81
C SER A 203 -6.45 -5.92 -18.16
N GLY A 204 -5.95 -6.80 -17.28
CA GLY A 204 -5.93 -8.24 -17.50
C GLY A 204 -4.75 -8.72 -18.37
N ASP A 205 -3.98 -7.80 -18.96
CA ASP A 205 -2.96 -8.09 -19.98
C ASP A 205 -1.52 -8.21 -19.40
N ALA A 206 -1.33 -7.87 -18.12
CA ALA A 206 -0.02 -7.97 -17.49
C ALA A 206 0.53 -9.42 -17.49
N PRO A 207 1.85 -9.62 -17.52
CA PRO A 207 2.42 -10.95 -17.27
C PRO A 207 2.02 -11.47 -15.88
N PRO A 208 2.14 -12.78 -15.60
CA PRO A 208 1.94 -13.33 -14.25
C PRO A 208 2.71 -12.51 -13.19
N LEU A 209 2.16 -12.36 -11.98
CA LEU A 209 2.75 -11.49 -10.95
C LEU A 209 4.20 -11.88 -10.64
N ALA A 210 4.50 -13.18 -10.56
CA ALA A 210 5.86 -13.66 -10.33
C ALA A 210 6.84 -13.18 -11.42
N THR A 211 6.43 -13.22 -12.69
CA THR A 211 7.23 -12.69 -13.81
C THR A 211 7.37 -11.17 -13.73
N TYR A 212 6.30 -10.45 -13.35
CA TYR A 212 6.33 -9.00 -13.19
C TYR A 212 7.26 -8.55 -12.05
N LEU A 213 7.27 -9.29 -10.94
CA LEU A 213 8.14 -9.02 -9.79
C LEU A 213 9.57 -9.52 -10.01
N GLY A 214 9.78 -10.47 -10.91
CA GLY A 214 11.08 -11.00 -11.29
C GLY A 214 11.81 -11.69 -10.12
N ASP A 215 13.13 -11.50 -10.09
CA ASP A 215 14.08 -12.10 -9.17
C ASP A 215 13.84 -11.76 -7.68
N VAL A 216 13.13 -10.68 -7.37
CA VAL A 216 12.81 -10.33 -5.96
C VAL A 216 11.99 -11.41 -5.27
N THR A 217 11.22 -12.19 -6.03
CA THR A 217 10.42 -13.30 -5.50
C THR A 217 11.28 -14.42 -4.94
N HIS A 218 12.49 -14.60 -5.50
CA HIS A 218 13.48 -15.55 -5.01
C HIS A 218 14.37 -14.90 -3.94
N SER A 219 14.83 -13.67 -4.16
CA SER A 219 15.74 -12.97 -3.24
C SER A 219 15.15 -12.75 -1.85
N LEU A 220 13.82 -12.62 -1.75
CA LEU A 220 13.12 -12.42 -0.48
C LEU A 220 12.39 -13.67 0.02
N HIS A 221 12.65 -14.84 -0.57
CA HIS A 221 11.97 -16.10 -0.22
C HIS A 221 12.14 -16.47 1.27
N ASP A 222 13.31 -16.21 1.86
CA ASP A 222 13.62 -16.58 3.24
C ASP A 222 12.92 -15.69 4.28
N TYR A 223 12.26 -14.61 3.86
CA TYR A 223 11.55 -13.73 4.77
C TYR A 223 10.16 -14.32 5.11
N PRO A 224 9.83 -14.48 6.40
CA PRO A 224 8.59 -15.13 6.85
C PRO A 224 7.39 -14.19 6.75
N PHE A 225 7.03 -13.80 5.54
CA PHE A 225 5.97 -12.82 5.29
C PHE A 225 4.61 -13.22 5.86
N ASP A 226 4.32 -14.53 5.95
CA ASP A 226 3.07 -15.06 6.50
C ASP A 226 2.95 -14.89 8.03
N GLU A 227 4.07 -14.70 8.72
CA GLU A 227 4.12 -14.46 10.17
C GLU A 227 3.95 -12.98 10.53
N LEU A 228 3.94 -12.08 9.54
CA LEU A 228 3.79 -10.66 9.77
C LEU A 228 2.36 -10.29 10.14
N VAL A 229 2.24 -9.53 11.23
CA VAL A 229 0.98 -8.96 11.70
C VAL A 229 1.04 -7.44 11.68
N SER A 230 -0.08 -6.80 11.32
CA SER A 230 -0.19 -5.35 11.39
C SER A 230 -0.08 -4.84 12.81
N PHE A 231 0.93 -4.01 13.07
CA PHE A 231 1.14 -3.34 14.34
C PHE A 231 0.45 -1.97 14.36
N LYS A 232 0.64 -1.18 13.30
CA LYS A 232 0.06 0.16 13.18
C LYS A 232 -0.18 0.51 11.72
N SER A 233 -1.32 1.12 11.43
CA SER A 233 -1.63 1.69 10.13
C SER A 233 -2.08 3.14 10.29
N THR A 234 -1.78 3.99 9.30
CA THR A 234 -2.19 5.39 9.24
C THR A 234 -2.32 5.80 7.78
N THR A 235 -3.32 6.61 7.48
CA THR A 235 -3.48 7.24 6.16
C THR A 235 -3.13 8.71 6.27
N VAL A 236 -2.36 9.22 5.31
CA VAL A 236 -1.99 10.63 5.20
C VAL A 236 -2.27 11.09 3.78
N SER A 237 -2.97 12.21 3.62
CA SER A 237 -3.07 12.88 2.33
C SER A 237 -1.95 13.89 2.20
N VAL A 238 -1.24 13.86 1.06
CA VAL A 238 -0.15 14.76 0.74
C VAL A 238 -0.43 15.40 -0.61
N LYS A 239 -0.33 16.73 -0.68
CA LYS A 239 -0.53 17.50 -1.91
C LYS A 239 0.75 17.47 -2.75
N CYS A 240 1.05 16.32 -3.34
CA CYS A 240 2.18 16.10 -4.22
C CYS A 240 1.83 15.09 -5.30
N ASN A 241 2.52 15.15 -6.44
CA ASN A 241 2.45 14.10 -7.44
C ASN A 241 3.08 12.80 -6.90
N TRP A 242 2.51 11.65 -7.26
CA TRP A 242 2.98 10.33 -6.82
C TRP A 242 4.44 10.04 -7.21
N LYS A 243 4.87 10.55 -8.37
CA LYS A 243 6.24 10.37 -8.89
C LYS A 243 7.30 10.96 -7.97
N LEU A 244 7.02 12.07 -7.28
CA LEU A 244 7.99 12.67 -6.37
C LEU A 244 8.33 11.76 -5.19
N LEU A 245 7.36 10.97 -4.71
CA LEU A 245 7.64 9.94 -3.72
C LEU A 245 8.38 8.76 -4.33
N ALA A 246 8.01 8.34 -5.54
CA ALA A 246 8.74 7.28 -6.24
C ALA A 246 10.23 7.64 -6.40
N GLU A 247 10.51 8.84 -6.91
CA GLU A 247 11.86 9.35 -7.15
C GLU A 247 12.67 9.51 -5.85
N ASN A 248 12.06 10.04 -4.78
CA ASN A 248 12.75 10.18 -3.49
C ASN A 248 13.18 8.82 -2.89
N PHE A 249 12.50 7.74 -3.25
CA PHE A 249 12.86 6.40 -2.81
C PHE A 249 13.92 5.71 -3.68
N MET A 250 14.21 6.26 -4.85
CA MET A 250 15.22 5.72 -5.77
C MET A 250 16.64 6.18 -5.41
N GLU A 251 16.78 7.10 -4.45
CA GLU A 251 18.07 7.67 -4.07
C GLU A 251 18.22 7.80 -2.56
N TYR A 252 19.48 7.90 -2.13
CA TYR A 252 19.89 8.13 -0.75
C TYR A 252 20.80 9.35 -0.62
N TYR A 253 20.91 10.15 -1.68
CA TYR A 253 21.71 11.37 -1.74
C TYR A 253 21.21 12.45 -0.77
N HIS A 254 19.89 12.52 -0.56
CA HIS A 254 19.30 13.50 0.37
C HIS A 254 19.54 13.18 1.86
N LEU A 255 19.95 11.95 2.20
CA LEU A 255 19.95 11.49 3.59
C LEU A 255 20.85 12.30 4.52
N PRO A 256 22.11 12.65 4.18
CA PRO A 256 22.96 13.43 5.08
C PRO A 256 22.37 14.81 5.42
N ALA A 257 21.69 15.44 4.46
CA ALA A 257 21.14 16.78 4.63
C ALA A 257 19.77 16.78 5.33
N VAL A 258 18.87 15.85 4.96
CA VAL A 258 17.47 15.86 5.40
C VAL A 258 17.23 14.91 6.59
N HIS A 259 18.00 13.83 6.66
CA HIS A 259 17.88 12.76 7.66
C HIS A 259 19.22 12.43 8.34
N PRO A 260 19.95 13.42 8.91
CA PRO A 260 21.28 13.18 9.47
C PRO A 260 21.28 12.11 10.58
N GLN A 261 20.19 11.99 11.35
CA GLN A 261 20.09 10.93 12.37
C GLN A 261 19.93 9.53 11.77
N LEU A 262 19.35 9.40 10.56
CA LEU A 262 19.21 8.11 9.89
C LEU A 262 20.57 7.57 9.44
N CYS A 263 21.50 8.44 9.10
CA CYS A 263 22.86 8.08 8.70
C CYS A 263 23.63 7.37 9.83
N ASN A 264 23.21 7.49 11.09
CA ASN A 264 23.79 6.75 12.21
C ASN A 264 23.41 5.26 12.25
N VAL A 265 22.37 4.87 11.51
CA VAL A 265 21.79 3.51 11.47
C VAL A 265 21.96 2.88 10.09
N SER A 266 21.83 3.72 9.08
CA SER A 266 21.83 3.37 7.68
C SER A 266 22.85 4.28 6.99
N GLY A 267 24.12 3.92 7.14
CA GLY A 267 25.24 4.68 6.60
C GLY A 267 25.14 4.77 5.08
N VAL A 268 25.43 5.95 4.52
CA VAL A 268 25.37 6.18 3.07
C VAL A 268 26.37 5.30 2.32
N ASP A 269 27.55 5.06 2.91
CA ASP A 269 28.57 4.19 2.33
C ASP A 269 28.17 2.69 2.37
N ASP A 270 27.21 2.34 3.24
CA ASP A 270 26.66 0.98 3.35
C ASP A 270 25.42 0.78 2.43
N HIS A 271 25.11 1.77 1.59
CA HIS A 271 24.03 1.67 0.60
C HIS A 271 24.49 1.04 -0.69
N HIS A 272 23.76 0.00 -1.08
CA HIS A 272 23.97 -0.72 -2.32
C HIS A 272 22.70 -0.67 -3.14
N ARG A 273 22.81 -0.22 -4.39
CA ARG A 273 21.67 -0.25 -5.32
C ARG A 273 21.13 -1.68 -5.42
N ALA A 274 19.83 -1.82 -5.28
CA ALA A 274 19.10 -3.08 -5.36
C ALA A 274 18.07 -2.97 -6.49
N GLN A 275 18.46 -3.45 -7.66
CA GLN A 275 17.59 -3.53 -8.83
C GLN A 275 17.87 -4.85 -9.54
N GLY A 276 16.80 -5.53 -9.93
CA GLY A 276 16.85 -6.80 -10.60
C GLY A 276 16.14 -6.79 -11.95
N THR A 277 15.64 -7.96 -12.31
CA THR A 277 14.90 -8.26 -13.55
C THR A 277 13.43 -7.85 -13.48
N GLY A 278 12.88 -7.64 -12.28
CA GLY A 278 11.49 -7.28 -12.08
C GLY A 278 11.18 -5.79 -12.15
N SER A 279 9.89 -5.46 -12.10
CA SER A 279 9.35 -4.09 -12.01
C SER A 279 9.47 -3.50 -10.60
N TYR A 280 10.71 -3.39 -10.13
CA TYR A 280 11.04 -2.73 -8.87
C TYR A 280 12.41 -2.05 -8.93
N ILE A 281 12.62 -1.08 -8.06
CA ILE A 281 13.90 -0.39 -7.88
C ILE A 281 14.10 -0.06 -6.41
N GLY A 282 15.34 0.05 -5.97
CA GLY A 282 15.63 0.45 -4.61
C GLY A 282 17.08 0.32 -4.24
N PHE A 283 17.32 0.15 -2.95
CA PHE A 283 18.63 -0.08 -2.38
C PHE A 283 18.53 -0.96 -1.13
N ALA A 284 19.66 -1.56 -0.77
CA ALA A 284 19.86 -2.23 0.49
C ALA A 284 20.82 -1.42 1.35
N THR A 285 20.66 -1.53 2.67
CA THR A 285 21.70 -1.13 3.63
C THR A 285 22.25 -2.38 4.28
N SER A 286 23.57 -2.59 4.23
CA SER A 286 24.20 -3.70 4.92
C SER A 286 25.65 -3.40 5.31
N PRO A 287 26.04 -3.52 6.59
CA PRO A 287 25.18 -3.83 7.73
C PRO A 287 24.34 -2.61 8.16
N LEU A 288 23.13 -2.86 8.68
CA LEU A 288 22.45 -1.88 9.53
C LEU A 288 23.18 -1.76 10.87
N THR A 289 23.37 -0.53 11.33
CA THR A 289 24.01 -0.22 12.60
C THR A 289 22.99 0.24 13.64
N ASN A 290 23.46 0.61 14.83
CA ASN A 290 22.62 1.12 15.91
C ASN A 290 22.90 2.60 16.12
N GLY A 291 21.87 3.44 16.00
CA GLY A 291 22.03 4.89 15.92
C GLY A 291 20.98 5.69 16.68
N GLY A 292 20.17 5.02 17.52
CA GLY A 292 19.18 5.64 18.37
C GLY A 292 17.88 6.03 17.66
N THR A 293 17.54 5.36 16.56
CA THR A 293 16.35 5.64 15.75
C THR A 293 15.33 4.50 15.80
N PRO A 294 14.06 4.73 15.40
CA PRO A 294 13.07 3.66 15.26
C PRO A 294 13.38 2.57 14.21
N LEU A 295 14.49 2.70 13.47
CA LEU A 295 14.99 1.71 12.51
C LEU A 295 16.19 0.91 13.05
N ASP A 296 16.59 1.13 14.32
CA ASP A 296 17.72 0.44 14.94
C ASP A 296 17.58 -1.08 14.86
N ILE A 297 18.66 -1.74 14.45
CA ILE A 297 18.70 -3.20 14.28
C ILE A 297 18.40 -3.97 15.59
N ASN A 298 18.78 -3.41 16.73
CA ASN A 298 18.61 -4.03 18.06
C ASN A 298 17.27 -3.68 18.73
N LEU A 299 16.38 -2.94 18.06
CA LEU A 299 15.09 -2.55 18.62
C LEU A 299 14.21 -3.78 18.94
N LEU A 300 14.26 -4.76 18.04
CA LEU A 300 13.53 -6.02 18.07
C LEU A 300 14.46 -7.12 17.55
N PRO A 301 14.31 -8.39 18.00
CA PRO A 301 15.03 -9.49 17.39
C PRO A 301 14.68 -9.60 15.90
N PRO A 302 15.58 -10.12 15.05
CA PRO A 302 15.26 -10.48 13.68
C PRO A 302 14.04 -11.41 13.62
N MET A 303 13.34 -11.40 12.49
CA MET A 303 12.21 -12.27 12.24
C MET A 303 12.63 -13.75 12.37
N PRO A 304 11.74 -14.62 12.88
CA PRO A 304 12.05 -16.03 13.03
C PRO A 304 12.56 -16.65 11.73
N GLY A 305 13.59 -17.49 11.81
CA GLY A 305 14.15 -18.19 10.66
C GLY A 305 15.14 -17.39 9.80
N LEU A 306 15.26 -16.06 9.97
CA LEU A 306 16.28 -15.29 9.27
C LEU A 306 17.69 -15.64 9.76
N THR A 307 18.61 -15.82 8.81
CA THR A 307 20.01 -16.16 9.08
C THR A 307 20.97 -15.33 8.22
N GLY A 308 22.27 -15.35 8.56
CA GLY A 308 23.32 -14.71 7.76
C GLY A 308 23.12 -13.21 7.57
N ALA A 309 23.41 -12.71 6.37
CA ALA A 309 23.32 -11.29 6.02
C ALA A 309 21.90 -10.72 6.23
N ASN A 310 20.85 -11.51 6.04
CA ASN A 310 19.46 -11.07 6.21
C ASN A 310 19.12 -10.65 7.66
N THR A 311 19.95 -11.03 8.64
CA THR A 311 19.81 -10.57 10.04
C THR A 311 20.30 -9.14 10.26
N VAL A 312 21.09 -8.60 9.32
CA VAL A 312 21.69 -7.27 9.40
C VAL A 312 21.40 -6.38 8.19
N THR A 313 20.74 -6.89 7.16
CA THR A 313 20.40 -6.13 5.95
C THR A 313 18.97 -5.58 6.03
N ALA A 314 18.78 -4.32 5.64
CA ALA A 314 17.46 -3.79 5.30
C ALA A 314 17.34 -3.53 3.80
N TRP A 315 16.15 -3.82 3.25
CA TRP A 315 15.80 -3.58 1.86
C TRP A 315 14.77 -2.46 1.75
N PHE A 316 15.04 -1.52 0.86
CA PHE A 316 14.19 -0.36 0.58
C PHE A 316 13.79 -0.43 -0.88
N HIS A 317 12.68 -1.10 -1.19
CA HIS A 317 12.22 -1.33 -2.56
C HIS A 317 10.95 -0.54 -2.87
N HIS A 318 10.93 0.16 -4.00
CA HIS A 318 9.73 0.60 -4.67
C HIS A 318 9.30 -0.47 -5.68
N TYR A 319 8.23 -1.18 -5.36
CA TYR A 319 7.52 -2.05 -6.29
C TYR A 319 6.58 -1.19 -7.14
N PHE A 320 6.91 -1.10 -8.42
CA PHE A 320 6.28 -0.14 -9.31
C PHE A 320 4.84 -0.58 -9.64
N PRO A 321 3.86 0.34 -9.62
CA PRO A 321 4.01 1.79 -9.41
C PRO A 321 3.72 2.27 -7.98
N ASN A 322 3.05 1.48 -7.14
CA ASN A 322 2.32 2.03 -6.00
C ASN A 322 2.73 1.54 -4.61
N ALA A 323 3.83 0.79 -4.45
CA ALA A 323 4.16 0.27 -3.12
C ALA A 323 5.65 0.34 -2.77
N PHE A 324 5.97 0.88 -1.60
CA PHE A 324 7.32 0.93 -1.03
C PHE A 324 7.43 0.02 0.17
N TYR A 325 8.46 -0.82 0.17
CA TYR A 325 8.72 -1.81 1.19
C TYR A 325 10.05 -1.46 1.85
N PHE A 326 9.99 -1.34 3.16
CA PHE A 326 11.11 -1.18 4.05
C PHE A 326 11.18 -2.47 4.85
N LEU A 327 11.85 -3.45 4.28
CA LEU A 327 12.01 -4.77 4.86
C LEU A 327 13.26 -4.75 5.75
N LEU A 328 13.03 -4.58 7.05
CA LEU A 328 14.08 -4.65 8.06
C LEU A 328 14.20 -6.09 8.57
N PRO A 329 15.32 -6.46 9.20
CA PRO A 329 15.47 -7.78 9.80
C PRO A 329 14.36 -8.11 10.79
N HIS A 330 13.80 -7.13 11.48
CA HIS A 330 12.81 -7.32 12.55
C HIS A 330 11.36 -6.97 12.16
N GLY A 331 11.10 -6.59 10.90
CA GLY A 331 9.74 -6.28 10.46
C GLY A 331 9.67 -5.58 9.12
N LEU A 332 8.45 -5.27 8.71
CA LEU A 332 8.16 -4.68 7.41
C LEU A 332 7.38 -3.38 7.61
N PHE A 333 7.95 -2.27 7.15
CA PHE A 333 7.24 -1.01 7.01
C PHE A 333 6.89 -0.78 5.54
N THR A 334 5.69 -0.28 5.30
CA THR A 334 5.08 -0.26 3.97
C THR A 334 4.41 1.07 3.73
N VAL A 335 4.54 1.55 2.50
CA VAL A 335 3.86 2.74 2.02
C VAL A 335 3.16 2.36 0.72
N ILE A 336 1.82 2.40 0.70
CA ILE A 336 1.03 2.15 -0.50
C ILE A 336 0.45 3.48 -0.97
N LEU A 337 0.65 3.78 -2.25
CA LEU A 337 0.15 4.96 -2.91
C LEU A 337 -1.22 4.68 -3.51
N GLU A 338 -2.15 5.60 -3.27
CA GLU A 338 -3.39 5.73 -4.03
C GLU A 338 -3.40 7.12 -4.64
N THR A 339 -3.37 7.19 -5.96
CA THR A 339 -3.38 8.46 -6.68
C THR A 339 -4.80 8.99 -6.80
N THR A 340 -5.04 10.24 -6.42
CA THR A 340 -6.32 10.94 -6.60
C THR A 340 -6.09 12.25 -7.34
N GLY A 341 -5.83 12.17 -8.65
CA GLY A 341 -5.44 13.34 -9.45
C GLY A 341 -4.09 13.92 -8.99
N ASN A 342 -4.05 15.24 -8.83
CA ASN A 342 -2.87 15.98 -8.32
C ASN A 342 -2.66 15.85 -6.80
N THR A 343 -3.49 15.07 -6.10
CA THR A 343 -3.33 14.76 -4.69
C THR A 343 -2.95 13.29 -4.53
N LEU A 344 -2.00 13.03 -3.65
CA LEU A 344 -1.58 11.69 -3.30
C LEU A 344 -2.20 11.30 -1.96
N CYS A 345 -2.88 10.16 -1.92
CA CYS A 345 -3.23 9.48 -0.68
C CYS A 345 -2.15 8.44 -0.39
N ILE A 346 -1.56 8.53 0.80
CA ILE A 346 -0.49 7.65 1.26
C ILE A 346 -1.03 6.78 2.40
N TYR A 347 -1.03 5.47 2.20
CA TYR A 347 -1.31 4.49 3.24
C TYR A 347 0.01 3.98 3.81
N ILE A 348 0.22 4.25 5.10
CA ILE A 348 1.43 3.86 5.80
C ILE A 348 1.08 2.75 6.79
N SER A 349 1.70 1.59 6.65
CA SER A 349 1.51 0.48 7.60
C SER A 349 2.85 -0.09 8.07
N LYS A 350 2.97 -0.28 9.38
CA LYS A 350 4.06 -1.01 10.03
C LYS A 350 3.54 -2.39 10.46
N LYS A 351 4.21 -3.43 9.98
CA LYS A 351 4.03 -4.83 10.37
C LYS A 351 5.27 -5.33 11.11
N VAL A 352 5.04 -6.22 12.07
CA VAL A 352 6.10 -6.89 12.84
C VAL A 352 5.82 -8.39 12.83
N ALA A 353 6.87 -9.20 12.92
CA ALA A 353 6.69 -10.65 13.01
C ALA A 353 5.98 -11.04 14.32
N SER A 354 5.09 -12.01 14.24
CA SER A 354 4.45 -12.62 15.39
C SER A 354 5.37 -13.66 16.01
N PHE A 355 6.01 -13.34 17.14
CA PHE A 355 6.82 -14.32 17.87
C PHE A 355 5.90 -15.24 18.70
N ASP A 356 5.85 -16.54 18.38
CA ASP A 356 5.17 -17.63 19.12
C ASP A 356 3.65 -17.50 19.37
N GLY A 357 2.84 -17.29 18.33
CA GLY A 357 1.36 -17.39 18.43
C GLY A 357 0.70 -16.39 19.42
N GLY A 358 1.46 -15.40 19.85
CA GLY A 358 1.07 -14.40 20.84
C GLY A 358 1.83 -13.12 20.58
N CYS A 359 1.12 -12.08 20.16
CA CYS A 359 1.64 -10.74 19.97
C CYS A 359 2.52 -10.32 21.16
N THR A 360 3.83 -10.20 20.96
CA THR A 360 4.71 -9.42 21.83
C THR A 360 4.41 -7.95 21.56
N SER A 361 3.33 -7.44 22.15
CA SER A 361 3.09 -6.00 22.19
C SER A 361 4.21 -5.34 23.02
N ILE A 362 5.16 -4.70 22.34
CA ILE A 362 6.03 -3.71 22.98
C ILE A 362 5.27 -2.39 22.94
N LEU A 363 4.67 -2.01 24.06
CA LEU A 363 4.08 -0.69 24.23
C LEU A 363 5.21 0.32 24.44
N TYR A 364 5.41 1.21 23.47
CA TYR A 364 6.21 2.42 23.67
C TYR A 364 5.30 3.52 24.19
N ARG A 365 5.52 3.98 25.42
CA ARG A 365 5.00 5.27 25.90
C ARG A 365 6.11 6.30 25.68
N THR A 366 5.83 7.30 24.86
CA THR A 366 6.60 8.55 24.85
C THR A 366 6.04 9.41 25.97
N ASP A 367 6.79 9.59 27.05
CA ASP A 367 6.48 10.64 28.02
C ASP A 367 6.81 12.01 27.41
N HIS A 368 6.19 13.07 27.92
CA HIS A 368 6.29 14.44 27.39
C HIS A 368 7.74 14.97 27.28
N ASP A 369 8.70 14.31 27.94
CA ASP A 369 10.12 14.69 27.98
C ASP A 369 11.04 13.80 27.12
N GLY A 370 10.51 13.03 26.16
CA GLY A 370 11.31 12.38 25.12
C GLY A 370 12.08 11.11 25.53
N GLY A 371 11.92 10.61 26.76
CA GLY A 371 12.45 9.31 27.18
C GLY A 371 11.53 8.15 26.77
N ALA A 372 11.99 7.23 25.92
CA ALA A 372 11.27 5.99 25.62
C ALA A 372 11.56 4.96 26.73
N ARG A 373 10.53 4.53 27.49
CA ARG A 373 10.64 3.39 28.41
C ARG A 373 10.06 2.13 27.77
N ARG A 374 10.86 1.06 27.77
CA ARG A 374 10.54 -0.27 27.22
C ARG A 374 9.64 -1.03 28.20
N VAL A 375 8.46 -1.48 27.74
CA VAL A 375 7.68 -2.50 28.46
C VAL A 375 7.64 -3.74 27.57
N VAL A 376 8.45 -4.74 27.94
CA VAL A 376 8.42 -6.06 27.31
C VAL A 376 7.33 -6.87 28.01
N CYS A 377 6.23 -7.17 27.33
CA CYS A 377 5.25 -8.12 27.85
C CYS A 377 5.81 -9.53 27.68
N ALA A 378 6.31 -10.12 28.77
CA ALA A 378 6.84 -11.48 28.74
C ALA A 378 5.71 -12.52 28.52
N PRO A 379 5.93 -13.60 27.76
CA PRO A 379 4.94 -14.67 27.50
C PRO A 379 4.27 -15.25 28.76
N LYS A 380 4.98 -15.23 29.90
CA LYS A 380 4.48 -15.68 31.21
C LYS A 380 3.28 -14.86 31.72
N CYS A 381 3.19 -13.57 31.41
CA CYS A 381 2.13 -12.69 31.93
C CYS A 381 0.78 -12.96 31.24
N VAL A 382 0.79 -13.30 29.94
CA VAL A 382 -0.42 -13.60 29.16
C VAL A 382 -1.04 -14.95 29.55
N ARG A 383 -0.22 -15.96 29.86
CA ARG A 383 -0.71 -17.27 30.34
C ARG A 383 -1.41 -17.15 31.69
N ARG A 384 -0.89 -16.32 32.60
CA ARG A 384 -1.44 -16.15 33.95
C ARG A 384 -2.72 -15.30 34.00
N ALA A 385 -2.81 -14.27 33.18
CA ALA A 385 -4.03 -13.48 33.05
C ALA A 385 -5.21 -14.32 32.54
N ARG A 386 -4.95 -15.26 31.60
CA ARG A 386 -5.96 -16.21 31.12
C ARG A 386 -6.45 -17.16 32.21
N SER A 387 -5.58 -17.63 33.10
CA SER A 387 -5.99 -18.46 34.25
C SER A 387 -6.82 -17.71 35.30
N GLN A 388 -6.89 -16.37 35.22
CA GLN A 388 -7.66 -15.52 36.12
C GLN A 388 -8.93 -14.94 35.44
N GLY A 389 -9.31 -15.46 34.26
CA GLY A 389 -10.54 -15.04 33.57
C GLY A 389 -10.47 -13.67 32.89
N GLN A 390 -9.30 -13.04 32.79
CA GLN A 390 -9.12 -11.74 32.15
C GLN A 390 -8.89 -11.88 30.64
N THR A 391 -9.47 -10.98 29.85
CA THR A 391 -9.26 -10.93 28.40
C THR A 391 -7.91 -10.26 28.07
N ARG A 392 -7.39 -10.48 26.86
CA ARG A 392 -6.12 -9.88 26.42
C ARG A 392 -6.16 -8.34 26.40
N GLN A 393 -7.34 -7.73 26.29
CA GLN A 393 -7.52 -6.27 26.37
C GLN A 393 -7.38 -5.75 27.80
N ASP A 394 -7.83 -6.50 28.81
CA ASP A 394 -7.81 -6.07 30.21
C ASP A 394 -6.38 -5.93 30.75
N VAL A 395 -5.45 -6.78 30.31
CA VAL A 395 -4.03 -6.76 30.73
C VAL A 395 -3.28 -5.54 30.19
N GLY A 396 -3.69 -5.03 29.02
CA GLY A 396 -3.08 -3.87 28.36
C GLY A 396 -3.43 -2.53 29.01
N ILE A 397 -4.46 -2.50 29.88
CA ILE A 397 -4.99 -1.27 30.51
C ILE A 397 -4.50 -1.14 31.98
N LEU A 398 -3.85 -2.18 32.53
CA LEU A 398 -3.36 -2.19 33.91
C LEU A 398 -2.23 -1.18 34.16
N ARG A 399 -2.25 -0.56 35.35
CA ARG A 399 -1.15 0.33 35.79
C ARG A 399 0.16 -0.47 36.00
N PRO A 400 1.35 0.13 35.87
CA PRO A 400 2.64 -0.58 35.95
C PRO A 400 2.82 -1.44 37.21
N ASN A 401 2.33 -0.99 38.37
CA ASN A 401 2.40 -1.74 39.63
C ASN A 401 1.48 -2.98 39.65
N GLN A 402 0.38 -2.96 38.90
CA GLN A 402 -0.53 -4.10 38.74
C GLN A 402 0.07 -5.14 37.78
N GLN A 403 0.73 -4.68 36.70
CA GLN A 403 1.46 -5.57 35.78
C GLN A 403 2.65 -6.26 36.47
N ARG A 404 3.41 -5.56 37.32
CA ARG A 404 4.49 -6.16 38.13
C ARG A 404 3.98 -7.26 39.08
N ARG A 405 2.85 -7.01 39.77
CA ARG A 405 2.20 -8.02 40.63
C ARG A 405 1.74 -9.26 39.87
N LEU A 406 1.19 -9.09 38.66
CA LEU A 406 0.78 -10.20 37.79
C LEU A 406 1.99 -11.03 37.30
N CYS A 407 3.08 -10.35 36.95
CA CYS A 407 4.29 -10.95 36.40
C CYS A 407 5.27 -11.51 37.47
N ARG A 408 5.04 -11.30 38.78
CA ARG A 408 5.97 -11.67 39.89
C ARG A 408 7.42 -11.27 39.56
N VAL A 409 7.64 -9.99 39.28
CA VAL A 409 8.96 -9.35 39.27
C VAL A 409 9.02 -8.37 40.43
#